data_AF-A0A0M4BRK8-F1
#
_entry.id   AF-A0A0M4BRK8-F1
#
_cell.length_a   1.000
_cell.length_b   1.000
_cell.length_c   1.000
_cell.angle_alpha   90.00
_cell.angle_beta   90.00
_cell.angle_gamma   90.00
#
_symmetry.space_group_name_H-M   'P 1'
#
loop_
_entity.id
_entity.type
_entity.pdbx_description
1 polymer ?
#
loop_
_entity_poly.entity_id
_entity_poly.type
_entity_poly.pdbx_seq_one_letter_code
_entity_poly.pdbx_strand_id
1 'polypeptide(L)'
;MDKAGYTIARGYKDYQKKAKKSDKLILLQPATATDNSAIPYAIDRKKGDMTLTEITRAGINFLSKDLSKGFFLMVEGGKIDWACHSNDAATVFHEVMDMDNAIKVAYEFYEQHPDETLIVVTADHETGGIVLGKGPYTLNLQALKSQKVSESGYTKIVNELRKKYKNQVPWEVIKQSLKDNFGFWDSIQLNEKQEASLKKVYDESFSGKEIDLTKSEYQQDEPLAAEAKRILDDIALVGWTSGGHSGGYVPVFAIGAGAQLFQGRIDNTEIPVKIAEAAGYPNN
;
A
#
# COMPACT_ATOMS: atom_id res chain seq x y z
N MET A 1 -24.85 -7.77 -17.44
CA MET A 1 -25.31 -7.15 -16.17
C MET A 1 -25.53 -8.27 -15.18
N ASP A 2 -25.28 -8.03 -13.89
CA ASP A 2 -25.69 -8.98 -12.85
C ASP A 2 -27.21 -8.88 -12.59
N LYS A 3 -27.71 -9.66 -11.63
CA LYS A 3 -29.14 -9.67 -11.26
C LYS A 3 -29.62 -8.34 -10.65
N ALA A 4 -28.71 -7.48 -10.18
CA ALA A 4 -29.00 -6.18 -9.57
C ALA A 4 -28.83 -5.00 -10.55
N GLY A 5 -28.54 -5.29 -11.83
CA GLY A 5 -28.40 -4.28 -12.88
C GLY A 5 -27.00 -3.67 -13.00
N TYR A 6 -25.99 -4.19 -12.30
CA TYR A 6 -24.62 -3.69 -12.42
C TYR A 6 -23.96 -4.22 -13.69
N THR A 7 -23.31 -3.31 -14.42
CA THR A 7 -22.33 -3.68 -15.43
C THR A 7 -21.00 -4.02 -14.76
N ILE A 8 -20.46 -5.20 -15.03
CA ILE A 8 -19.15 -5.61 -14.54
C ILE A 8 -18.09 -5.22 -15.56
N ALA A 9 -17.11 -4.43 -15.13
CA ALA A 9 -15.91 -4.09 -15.88
C ALA A 9 -14.68 -4.72 -15.21
N ARG A 10 -13.74 -5.25 -16.01
CA ARG A 10 -12.48 -5.81 -15.53
C ARG A 10 -11.29 -5.06 -16.13
N GLY A 11 -10.69 -4.18 -15.34
CA GLY A 11 -9.62 -3.28 -15.78
C GLY A 11 -10.08 -1.95 -16.35
N TYR A 12 -9.17 -0.97 -16.35
CA TYR A 12 -9.46 0.40 -16.76
C TYR A 12 -9.94 0.51 -18.23
N LYS A 13 -9.34 -0.26 -19.15
CA LYS A 13 -9.77 -0.27 -20.56
C LYS A 13 -11.19 -0.80 -20.76
N ASP A 14 -11.59 -1.82 -20.00
CA ASP A 14 -12.94 -2.37 -20.07
C ASP A 14 -13.95 -1.42 -19.41
N TYR A 15 -13.56 -0.78 -18.32
CA TYR A 15 -14.31 0.33 -17.71
C TYR A 15 -14.61 1.43 -18.74
N GLN A 16 -13.60 1.94 -19.45
CA GLN A 16 -13.80 3.02 -20.42
C GLN A 16 -14.82 2.67 -21.52
N LYS A 17 -14.86 1.41 -21.95
CA LYS A 17 -15.81 0.93 -22.97
C LYS A 17 -17.24 0.83 -22.43
N LYS A 18 -17.39 0.38 -21.18
CA LYS A 18 -18.70 0.04 -20.59
C LYS A 18 -19.34 1.19 -19.82
N ALA A 19 -18.54 2.07 -19.22
CA ALA A 19 -19.00 3.11 -18.30
C ALA A 19 -20.07 4.01 -18.92
N LYS A 20 -19.88 4.48 -20.16
CA LYS A 20 -20.80 5.44 -20.82
C LYS A 20 -22.24 4.96 -20.95
N LYS A 21 -22.46 3.64 -21.04
CA LYS A 21 -23.79 3.03 -21.22
C LYS A 21 -24.34 2.37 -19.95
N SER A 22 -23.65 2.56 -18.83
CA SER A 22 -23.97 1.88 -17.57
C SER A 22 -24.45 2.90 -16.54
N ASP A 23 -25.60 2.60 -15.94
CA ASP A 23 -26.16 3.36 -14.82
C ASP A 23 -25.57 2.91 -13.48
N LYS A 24 -25.24 1.62 -13.36
CA LYS A 24 -24.55 1.01 -12.21
C LYS A 24 -23.35 0.20 -12.68
N LEU A 25 -22.23 0.27 -11.96
CA LEU A 25 -20.98 -0.36 -12.39
C LEU A 25 -20.21 -0.98 -11.21
N ILE A 26 -19.68 -2.17 -11.42
CA ILE A 26 -18.66 -2.79 -10.56
C ILE A 26 -17.37 -2.83 -11.37
N LEU A 27 -16.32 -2.16 -10.88
CA LEU A 27 -14.99 -2.21 -11.45
C LEU A 27 -14.15 -3.18 -10.65
N LEU A 28 -13.67 -4.23 -11.30
CA LEU A 28 -12.76 -5.21 -10.73
C LEU A 28 -11.43 -5.14 -11.48
N GLN A 29 -10.38 -5.64 -10.83
CA GLN A 29 -9.10 -5.85 -11.47
C GLN A 29 -9.22 -6.80 -12.69
N PRO A 30 -8.36 -6.66 -13.73
CA PRO A 30 -8.32 -7.58 -14.87
C PRO A 30 -8.13 -9.02 -14.41
N ALA A 31 -8.79 -9.98 -15.07
CA ALA A 31 -8.58 -11.40 -14.77
C ALA A 31 -7.12 -11.85 -14.98
N THR A 32 -6.36 -11.12 -15.80
CA THR A 32 -4.94 -11.36 -16.09
C THR A 32 -3.99 -10.66 -15.12
N ALA A 33 -4.49 -9.98 -14.08
CA ALA A 33 -3.65 -9.30 -13.11
C ALA A 33 -2.84 -10.28 -12.26
N THR A 34 -1.78 -9.75 -11.66
CA THR A 34 -0.85 -10.48 -10.79
C THR A 34 -1.53 -11.07 -9.57
N ASP A 35 -2.57 -10.41 -9.06
CA ASP A 35 -3.41 -10.84 -7.96
C ASP A 35 -4.85 -10.45 -8.27
N ASN A 36 -5.82 -11.28 -7.86
CA ASN A 36 -7.25 -11.01 -8.06
C ASN A 36 -8.04 -10.95 -6.74
N SER A 37 -7.35 -11.09 -5.59
CA SER A 37 -7.92 -10.89 -4.26
C SER A 37 -7.83 -9.43 -3.80
N ALA A 38 -6.75 -8.74 -4.19
CA ALA A 38 -6.53 -7.31 -3.99
C ALA A 38 -5.66 -6.75 -5.13
N ILE A 39 -5.60 -5.42 -5.28
CA ILE A 39 -4.55 -4.80 -6.11
C ILE A 39 -3.19 -5.08 -5.49
N PRO A 40 -2.12 -5.38 -6.26
CA PRO A 40 -0.78 -5.58 -5.72
C PRO A 40 -0.27 -4.35 -4.97
N TYR A 41 0.72 -4.53 -4.07
CA TYR A 41 1.45 -3.39 -3.53
C TYR A 41 1.99 -2.56 -4.70
N ALA A 42 2.03 -1.24 -4.56
CA ALA A 42 2.55 -0.29 -5.53
C ALA A 42 3.97 -0.65 -5.97
N ILE A 43 4.83 -1.11 -5.04
CA ILE A 43 6.20 -1.57 -5.35
C ILE A 43 6.23 -2.86 -6.18
N ASP A 44 5.22 -3.74 -6.05
CA ASP A 44 5.14 -5.03 -6.75
C ASP A 44 4.32 -4.99 -8.04
N ARG A 45 3.71 -3.85 -8.33
CA ARG A 45 2.72 -3.70 -9.40
C ARG A 45 3.35 -3.94 -10.77
N LYS A 46 2.74 -4.80 -11.58
CA LYS A 46 3.19 -5.11 -12.95
C LYS A 46 2.30 -4.41 -13.98
N LYS A 47 2.81 -4.36 -15.22
CA LYS A 47 2.03 -3.87 -16.36
C LYS A 47 0.74 -4.68 -16.51
N GLY A 48 -0.40 -4.02 -16.38
CA GLY A 48 -1.73 -4.63 -16.49
C GLY A 48 -2.47 -4.74 -15.16
N ASP A 49 -1.78 -4.58 -14.04
CA ASP A 49 -2.43 -4.42 -12.74
C ASP A 49 -3.06 -3.02 -12.64
N MET A 50 -4.16 -2.91 -11.90
CA MET A 50 -4.79 -1.60 -11.66
C MET A 50 -4.06 -0.81 -10.58
N THR A 51 -4.12 0.51 -10.68
CA THR A 51 -3.64 1.43 -9.62
C THR A 51 -4.80 2.03 -8.85
N LEU A 52 -4.56 2.49 -7.62
CA LEU A 52 -5.56 3.26 -6.87
C LEU A 52 -5.94 4.53 -7.63
N THR A 53 -4.96 5.19 -8.28
CA THR A 53 -5.19 6.34 -9.17
C THR A 53 -6.20 6.05 -10.28
N GLU A 54 -6.09 4.91 -10.96
CA GLU A 54 -7.04 4.50 -12.01
C GLU A 54 -8.43 4.24 -11.44
N ILE A 55 -8.52 3.61 -10.26
CA ILE A 55 -9.78 3.33 -9.57
C ILE A 55 -10.45 4.64 -9.15
N THR A 56 -9.73 5.56 -8.52
CA THR A 56 -10.24 6.89 -8.12
C THR A 56 -10.71 7.67 -9.34
N ARG A 57 -9.93 7.70 -10.41
CA ARG A 57 -10.31 8.37 -11.66
C ARG A 57 -11.56 7.76 -12.27
N ALA A 58 -11.68 6.44 -12.24
CA ALA A 58 -12.87 5.75 -12.73
C ALA A 58 -14.11 6.07 -11.86
N GLY A 59 -13.96 6.11 -10.53
CA GLY A 59 -15.02 6.47 -9.59
C GLY A 59 -15.54 7.88 -9.84
N ILE A 60 -14.64 8.88 -9.81
CA ILE A 60 -14.98 10.29 -10.07
C ILE A 60 -15.65 10.43 -11.43
N ASN A 61 -15.04 9.95 -12.52
CA ASN A 61 -15.60 10.06 -13.87
C ASN A 61 -16.97 9.36 -14.02
N PHE A 62 -17.23 8.30 -13.27
CA PHE A 62 -18.50 7.59 -13.34
C PHE A 62 -19.61 8.32 -12.59
N LEU A 63 -19.28 8.83 -11.39
CA LEU A 63 -20.22 9.55 -10.52
C LEU A 63 -20.49 10.97 -11.03
N SER A 64 -19.52 11.62 -11.68
CA SER A 64 -19.67 12.97 -12.22
C SER A 64 -20.42 13.07 -13.56
N LYS A 65 -21.00 11.96 -14.06
CA LYS A 65 -21.85 12.01 -15.27
C LYS A 65 -23.10 12.86 -15.10
N ASP A 66 -23.62 12.94 -13.87
CA ASP A 66 -24.77 13.74 -13.48
C ASP A 66 -24.45 14.44 -12.16
N LEU A 67 -23.81 15.61 -12.24
CA LEU A 67 -23.46 16.41 -11.07
C LEU A 67 -24.66 17.10 -10.41
N SER A 68 -25.85 17.09 -11.04
CA SER A 68 -27.03 17.77 -10.49
C SER A 68 -27.49 17.21 -9.14
N LYS A 69 -27.06 15.99 -8.81
CA LYS A 69 -27.35 15.30 -7.55
C LYS A 69 -26.17 15.33 -6.56
N GLY A 70 -25.00 15.81 -7.00
CA GLY A 70 -23.73 15.58 -6.32
C GLY A 70 -23.38 14.08 -6.21
N PHE A 71 -22.31 13.77 -5.49
CA PHE A 71 -21.97 12.40 -5.14
C PHE A 71 -21.13 12.35 -3.86
N PHE A 72 -21.12 11.17 -3.23
CA PHE A 72 -20.17 10.81 -2.19
C PHE A 72 -19.24 9.73 -2.73
N LEU A 73 -17.94 9.86 -2.50
CA LEU A 73 -16.93 8.88 -2.87
C LEU A 73 -15.97 8.66 -1.70
N MET A 74 -15.78 7.40 -1.33
CA MET A 74 -14.74 6.98 -0.39
C MET A 74 -13.66 6.23 -1.18
N VAL A 75 -12.39 6.60 -0.93
CA VAL A 75 -11.20 5.99 -1.54
C VAL A 75 -10.27 5.58 -0.41
N GLU A 76 -9.82 4.34 -0.43
CA GLU A 76 -9.00 3.75 0.63
C GLU A 76 -7.64 3.29 0.08
N GLY A 77 -6.56 3.82 0.67
CA GLY A 77 -5.19 3.34 0.47
C GLY A 77 -4.83 2.21 1.44
N GLY A 78 -5.65 1.15 1.50
CA GLY A 78 -5.63 0.17 2.60
C GLY A 78 -4.35 -0.67 2.73
N LYS A 79 -3.45 -0.64 1.75
CA LYS A 79 -2.18 -1.39 1.78
C LYS A 79 -1.07 -0.70 2.55
N ILE A 80 -1.22 0.58 2.91
CA ILE A 80 -0.33 1.26 3.86
C ILE A 80 -0.32 0.49 5.18
N ASP A 81 -1.49 0.12 5.69
CA ASP A 81 -1.66 -0.67 6.91
C ASP A 81 -0.96 -2.03 6.83
N TRP A 82 -1.19 -2.78 5.73
CA TRP A 82 -0.59 -4.10 5.55
C TRP A 82 0.94 -4.06 5.53
N ALA A 83 1.52 -3.07 4.83
CA ALA A 83 2.95 -2.87 4.77
C ALA A 83 3.54 -2.46 6.13
N CYS A 84 2.80 -1.67 6.93
CA CYS A 84 3.16 -1.34 8.29
C CYS A 84 3.11 -2.56 9.23
N HIS A 85 2.10 -3.44 9.13
CA HIS A 85 2.05 -4.69 9.92
C HIS A 85 3.27 -5.58 9.69
N SER A 86 3.77 -5.57 8.45
CA SER A 86 4.99 -6.28 8.06
C SER A 86 6.27 -5.49 8.36
N ASN A 87 6.19 -4.26 8.89
CA ASN A 87 7.32 -3.37 9.14
C ASN A 87 8.23 -3.21 7.91
N ASP A 88 7.63 -3.01 6.73
CA ASP A 88 8.33 -2.87 5.44
C ASP A 88 8.34 -1.40 5.00
N ALA A 89 9.35 -0.64 5.46
CA ALA A 89 9.37 0.82 5.27
C ALA A 89 9.36 1.21 3.79
N ALA A 90 10.15 0.53 2.94
CA ALA A 90 10.18 0.84 1.51
C ALA A 90 8.79 0.65 0.88
N THR A 91 8.11 -0.47 1.17
CA THR A 91 6.75 -0.71 0.69
C THR A 91 5.76 0.35 1.22
N VAL A 92 5.84 0.71 2.50
CA VAL A 92 4.99 1.78 3.09
C VAL A 92 5.13 3.10 2.34
N PHE A 93 6.36 3.56 2.06
CA PHE A 93 6.57 4.80 1.30
C PHE A 93 5.97 4.71 -0.10
N HIS A 94 6.08 3.56 -0.78
CA HIS A 94 5.46 3.35 -2.08
C HIS A 94 3.92 3.35 -2.01
N GLU A 95 3.30 2.79 -0.97
CA GLU A 95 1.85 2.85 -0.77
C GLU A 95 1.35 4.26 -0.46
N VAL A 96 2.07 5.02 0.38
CA VAL A 96 1.76 6.43 0.66
C VAL A 96 1.83 7.26 -0.62
N MET A 97 2.83 7.02 -1.47
CA MET A 97 2.92 7.66 -2.80
C MET A 97 1.76 7.26 -3.72
N ASP A 98 1.28 6.01 -3.67
CA ASP A 98 0.13 5.58 -4.47
C ASP A 98 -1.18 6.25 -4.01
N MET A 99 -1.36 6.41 -2.69
CA MET A 99 -2.45 7.17 -2.10
C MET A 99 -2.37 8.66 -2.47
N ASP A 100 -1.18 9.28 -2.39
CA ASP A 100 -0.98 10.67 -2.81
C ASP A 100 -1.35 10.89 -4.29
N ASN A 101 -0.96 9.96 -5.17
CA ASN A 101 -1.37 10.01 -6.57
C ASN A 101 -2.90 9.87 -6.75
N ALA A 102 -3.58 9.10 -5.90
CA ALA A 102 -5.04 9.01 -5.91
C ALA A 102 -5.70 10.30 -5.39
N ILE A 103 -5.17 10.90 -4.32
CA ILE A 103 -5.59 12.21 -3.81
C ILE A 103 -5.44 13.29 -4.88
N LYS A 104 -4.33 13.27 -5.64
CA LYS A 104 -4.13 14.18 -6.77
C LYS A 104 -5.28 14.13 -7.79
N VAL A 105 -5.84 12.95 -8.08
CA VAL A 105 -7.01 12.84 -8.97
C VAL A 105 -8.25 13.50 -8.37
N ALA A 106 -8.48 13.35 -7.06
CA ALA A 106 -9.58 14.04 -6.38
C ALA A 106 -9.34 15.56 -6.38
N TYR A 107 -8.11 15.99 -6.16
CA TYR A 107 -7.71 17.39 -6.20
C TYR A 107 -7.93 18.02 -7.58
N GLU A 108 -7.58 17.32 -8.67
CA GLU A 108 -7.86 17.74 -10.05
C GLU A 108 -9.37 17.97 -10.30
N PHE A 109 -10.24 17.21 -9.65
CA PHE A 109 -11.70 17.42 -9.70
C PHE A 109 -12.11 18.62 -8.86
N TYR A 110 -11.56 18.76 -7.64
CA TYR A 110 -11.78 19.91 -6.77
C TYR A 110 -11.39 21.23 -7.46
N GLU A 111 -10.27 21.30 -8.18
CA GLU A 111 -9.85 22.50 -8.91
C GLU A 111 -10.88 22.97 -9.97
N GLN A 112 -11.69 22.05 -10.49
CA GLN A 112 -12.77 22.35 -11.44
C GLN A 112 -14.09 22.72 -10.75
N HIS A 113 -14.27 22.33 -9.48
CA HIS A 113 -15.49 22.49 -8.70
C HIS A 113 -15.21 22.96 -7.25
N PRO A 114 -14.43 24.03 -7.03
CA PRO A 114 -13.86 24.35 -5.72
C PRO A 114 -14.90 24.78 -4.67
N ASP A 115 -16.00 25.38 -5.12
CA ASP A 115 -17.06 25.91 -4.24
C ASP A 115 -18.09 24.85 -3.85
N GLU A 116 -18.07 23.67 -4.49
CA GLU A 116 -19.08 22.62 -4.35
C GLU A 116 -18.48 21.26 -3.95
N THR A 117 -17.16 21.18 -3.80
CA THR A 117 -16.44 19.94 -3.47
C THR A 117 -15.80 20.04 -2.10
N LEU A 118 -16.02 19.03 -1.27
CA LEU A 118 -15.27 18.79 -0.03
C LEU A 118 -14.37 17.55 -0.23
N ILE A 119 -13.09 17.69 0.06
CA ILE A 119 -12.17 16.55 0.20
C ILE A 119 -11.74 16.48 1.66
N VAL A 120 -11.90 15.30 2.27
CA VAL A 120 -11.37 14.96 3.59
C VAL A 120 -10.42 13.79 3.44
N VAL A 121 -9.19 13.92 3.93
CA VAL A 121 -8.17 12.86 3.97
C VAL A 121 -7.80 12.61 5.42
N THR A 122 -7.92 11.37 5.87
CA THR A 122 -7.51 10.94 7.21
C THR A 122 -7.10 9.47 7.19
N ALA A 123 -6.69 8.94 8.34
CA ALA A 123 -6.48 7.52 8.55
C ALA A 123 -7.48 7.00 9.59
N ASP A 124 -7.73 5.71 9.58
CA ASP A 124 -8.51 4.99 10.59
C ASP A 124 -7.71 4.76 11.88
N HIS A 125 -6.41 4.48 11.74
CA HIS A 125 -5.45 4.38 12.86
C HIS A 125 -3.98 4.49 12.36
N GLU A 126 -3.03 4.47 13.30
CA GLU A 126 -1.61 4.25 13.02
C GLU A 126 -1.26 2.76 13.17
N THR A 127 -0.30 2.28 12.40
CA THR A 127 0.15 0.87 12.43
C THR A 127 1.68 0.78 12.47
N GLY A 128 2.20 -0.07 13.35
CA GLY A 128 3.63 -0.40 13.48
C GLY A 128 4.41 0.54 14.42
N GLY A 129 3.92 1.74 14.69
CA GLY A 129 4.64 2.78 15.41
C GLY A 129 5.93 3.15 14.68
N ILE A 130 5.80 3.49 13.39
CA ILE A 130 6.93 3.82 12.53
C ILE A 130 7.61 5.10 13.01
N VAL A 131 8.94 5.10 13.08
CA VAL A 131 9.75 6.27 13.44
C VAL A 131 10.87 6.46 12.44
N LEU A 132 11.00 7.68 11.91
CA LEU A 132 12.13 8.07 11.07
C LEU A 132 13.27 8.56 11.96
N GLY A 133 14.27 7.71 12.16
CA GLY A 133 15.43 7.97 13.02
C GLY A 133 15.52 6.92 14.12
N LYS A 134 16.67 6.24 14.19
CA LYS A 134 16.94 5.19 15.19
C LYS A 134 18.38 5.27 15.65
N GLY A 135 18.63 5.89 16.80
CA GLY A 135 19.95 6.03 17.39
C GLY A 135 20.59 7.39 17.10
N PRO A 136 21.43 7.53 16.06
CA PRO A 136 22.07 8.81 15.75
C PRO A 136 21.06 9.84 15.18
N TYR A 137 21.42 11.11 15.24
CA TYR A 137 20.65 12.24 14.69
C TYR A 137 20.84 12.37 13.17
N THR A 138 20.69 11.26 12.44
CA THR A 138 20.80 11.17 10.98
C THR A 138 19.71 10.27 10.40
N LEU A 139 19.44 10.42 9.11
CA LEU A 139 18.54 9.56 8.34
C LEU A 139 19.26 9.05 7.08
N ASN A 140 18.89 7.87 6.62
CA ASN A 140 19.44 7.29 5.39
C ASN A 140 18.32 6.72 4.50
N LEU A 141 17.22 7.46 4.36
CA LEU A 141 16.03 7.01 3.61
C LEU A 141 16.30 6.72 2.13
N GLN A 142 17.41 7.22 1.56
CA GLN A 142 17.81 6.87 0.19
C GLN A 142 18.11 5.38 0.03
N ALA A 143 18.49 4.69 1.11
CA ALA A 143 18.71 3.24 1.09
C ALA A 143 17.44 2.49 0.68
N LEU A 144 16.25 2.94 1.10
CA LEU A 144 14.98 2.27 0.78
C LEU A 144 14.70 2.17 -0.73
N LYS A 145 15.30 3.05 -1.55
CA LYS A 145 15.18 3.00 -3.02
C LYS A 145 15.83 1.75 -3.64
N SER A 146 16.68 1.03 -2.91
CA SER A 146 17.31 -0.19 -3.41
C SER A 146 16.39 -1.41 -3.35
N GLN A 147 15.32 -1.36 -2.54
CA GLN A 147 14.30 -2.39 -2.51
C GLN A 147 13.40 -2.26 -3.74
N LYS A 148 13.25 -3.35 -4.48
CA LYS A 148 12.50 -3.40 -5.76
C LYS A 148 11.19 -4.17 -5.67
N VAL A 149 10.97 -4.90 -4.58
CA VAL A 149 9.80 -5.72 -4.31
C VAL A 149 9.48 -5.64 -2.82
N SER A 150 8.23 -5.85 -2.44
CA SER A 150 7.86 -5.96 -1.02
C SER A 150 8.44 -7.23 -0.40
N GLU A 151 8.35 -7.36 0.92
CA GLU A 151 8.58 -8.63 1.61
C GLU A 151 7.84 -9.79 0.94
N SER A 152 6.54 -9.65 0.65
CA SER A 152 5.76 -10.69 -0.03
C SER A 152 6.13 -10.87 -1.50
N GLY A 153 6.56 -9.82 -2.18
CA GLY A 153 7.12 -9.90 -3.52
C GLY A 153 8.39 -10.77 -3.53
N TYR A 154 9.28 -10.58 -2.55
CA TYR A 154 10.48 -11.38 -2.40
C TYR A 154 10.19 -12.81 -1.93
N THR A 155 9.22 -13.01 -1.04
CA THR A 155 8.69 -14.34 -0.68
C THR A 155 8.30 -15.14 -1.93
N LYS A 156 7.61 -14.52 -2.90
CA LYS A 156 7.27 -15.19 -4.17
C LYS A 156 8.51 -15.60 -4.97
N ILE A 157 9.52 -14.73 -5.04
CA ILE A 157 10.79 -15.00 -5.73
C ILE A 157 11.51 -16.19 -5.07
N VAL A 158 11.65 -16.19 -3.74
CA VAL A 158 12.28 -17.28 -2.99
C VAL A 158 11.53 -18.60 -3.21
N ASN A 159 10.19 -18.58 -3.19
CA ASN A 159 9.36 -19.74 -3.47
C ASN A 159 9.55 -20.29 -4.90
N GLU A 160 9.73 -19.42 -5.89
CA GLU A 160 10.05 -19.84 -7.26
C GLU A 160 11.45 -20.49 -7.35
N LEU A 161 12.44 -19.93 -6.64
CA LEU A 161 13.76 -20.54 -6.53
C LEU A 161 13.68 -21.92 -5.86
N ARG A 162 12.95 -22.04 -4.75
CA ARG A 162 12.69 -23.32 -4.08
C ARG A 162 12.11 -24.36 -5.03
N LYS A 163 11.09 -24.01 -5.80
CA LYS A 163 10.50 -24.90 -6.82
C LYS A 163 11.54 -25.31 -7.87
N LYS A 164 12.29 -24.35 -8.40
CA LYS A 164 13.31 -24.57 -9.44
C LYS A 164 14.43 -25.50 -8.99
N TYR A 165 14.92 -25.32 -7.77
CA TYR A 165 16.04 -26.09 -7.21
C TYR A 165 15.58 -27.24 -6.31
N LYS A 166 14.30 -27.60 -6.31
CA LYS A 166 13.73 -28.68 -5.47
C LYS A 166 14.12 -28.53 -4.00
N ASN A 167 13.95 -27.32 -3.47
CA ASN A 167 14.33 -26.87 -2.11
C ASN A 167 15.84 -26.86 -1.80
N GLN A 168 16.72 -27.18 -2.74
CA GLN A 168 18.18 -27.14 -2.59
C GLN A 168 18.77 -25.91 -3.28
N VAL A 169 18.29 -24.72 -2.93
CA VAL A 169 18.75 -23.46 -3.56
C VAL A 169 20.16 -23.14 -3.05
N PRO A 170 21.19 -23.00 -3.90
CA PRO A 170 22.53 -22.64 -3.44
C PRO A 170 22.60 -21.22 -2.88
N TRP A 171 23.47 -21.00 -1.88
CA TRP A 171 23.65 -19.68 -1.25
C TRP A 171 23.98 -18.58 -2.26
N GLU A 172 24.84 -18.86 -3.25
CA GLU A 172 25.20 -17.86 -4.28
C GLU A 172 24.00 -17.42 -5.13
N VAL A 173 23.01 -18.30 -5.33
CA VAL A 173 21.77 -17.96 -6.04
C VAL A 173 20.93 -17.02 -5.18
N ILE A 174 20.85 -17.28 -3.87
CA ILE A 174 20.17 -16.41 -2.91
C ILE A 174 20.88 -15.06 -2.77
N LYS A 175 22.21 -15.07 -2.71
CA LYS A 175 23.03 -13.85 -2.66
C LYS A 175 22.77 -12.98 -3.89
N GLN A 176 22.71 -13.59 -5.07
CA GLN A 176 22.35 -12.88 -6.30
C GLN A 176 20.93 -12.33 -6.25
N SER A 177 19.92 -13.09 -5.77
CA SER A 177 18.55 -12.57 -5.69
C SER A 177 18.41 -11.43 -4.67
N LEU A 178 19.12 -11.49 -3.54
CA LEU A 178 19.20 -10.40 -2.56
C LEU A 178 19.85 -9.15 -3.16
N LYS A 179 20.96 -9.32 -3.90
CA LYS A 179 21.59 -8.23 -4.65
C LYS A 179 20.62 -7.60 -5.65
N ASP A 180 19.93 -8.43 -6.44
CA ASP A 180 19.05 -7.96 -7.49
C ASP A 180 17.83 -7.19 -6.96
N ASN A 181 17.30 -7.58 -5.79
CA ASN A 181 16.05 -7.06 -5.24
C ASN A 181 16.21 -6.03 -4.10
N PHE A 182 17.33 -6.04 -3.38
CA PHE A 182 17.61 -5.11 -2.27
C PHE A 182 18.90 -4.31 -2.46
N GLY A 183 19.69 -4.58 -3.50
CA GLY A 183 20.95 -3.90 -3.77
C GLY A 183 22.10 -4.30 -2.85
N PHE A 184 21.96 -5.39 -2.07
CA PHE A 184 22.99 -5.86 -1.15
C PHE A 184 24.29 -6.23 -1.90
N TRP A 185 25.43 -5.91 -1.28
CA TRP A 185 26.79 -6.02 -1.85
C TRP A 185 27.05 -5.16 -3.09
N ASP A 186 26.14 -4.23 -3.41
CA ASP A 186 26.25 -3.35 -4.57
C ASP A 186 25.96 -1.90 -4.15
N SER A 187 24.73 -1.40 -4.37
CA SER A 187 24.33 -0.08 -3.90
C SER A 187 24.21 0.02 -2.38
N ILE A 188 23.98 -1.12 -1.71
CA ILE A 188 23.89 -1.24 -0.26
C ILE A 188 25.00 -2.17 0.23
N GLN A 189 25.96 -1.60 0.94
CA GLN A 189 27.05 -2.37 1.54
C GLN A 189 26.61 -2.89 2.91
N LEU A 190 26.75 -4.20 3.11
CA LEU A 190 26.43 -4.86 4.37
C LEU A 190 27.67 -4.95 5.25
N ASN A 191 27.46 -4.86 6.57
CA ASN A 191 28.51 -5.21 7.53
C ASN A 191 28.49 -6.71 7.86
N GLU A 192 29.56 -7.19 8.51
CA GLU A 192 29.73 -8.60 8.85
C GLU A 192 28.54 -9.18 9.65
N LYS A 193 27.94 -8.40 10.55
CA LYS A 193 26.80 -8.85 11.36
C LYS A 193 25.54 -9.04 10.51
N GLN A 194 25.28 -8.12 9.59
CA GLN A 194 24.15 -8.20 8.66
C GLN A 194 24.29 -9.38 7.70
N GLU A 195 25.50 -9.58 7.16
CA GLU A 195 25.79 -10.74 6.30
C GLU A 195 25.65 -12.07 7.05
N ALA A 196 26.21 -12.15 8.26
CA ALA A 196 26.10 -13.34 9.10
C ALA A 196 24.63 -13.65 9.45
N SER A 197 23.81 -12.63 9.70
CA SER A 197 22.38 -12.79 9.98
C SER A 197 21.63 -13.37 8.78
N LEU A 198 21.82 -12.81 7.58
CA LEU A 198 21.23 -13.36 6.34
C LEU A 198 21.66 -14.81 6.10
N LYS A 199 22.95 -15.10 6.28
CA LYS A 199 23.48 -16.45 6.09
C LYS A 199 22.89 -17.44 7.09
N LYS A 200 22.74 -17.05 8.35
CA LYS A 200 22.11 -17.86 9.39
C LYS A 200 20.66 -18.17 9.02
N VAL A 201 19.87 -17.16 8.66
CA VAL A 201 18.46 -17.35 8.26
C VAL A 201 18.35 -18.25 7.03
N TYR A 202 19.24 -18.10 6.06
CA TYR A 202 19.35 -19.03 4.94
C TYR A 202 19.66 -20.47 5.39
N ASP A 203 20.68 -20.68 6.23
CA ASP A 203 21.04 -22.03 6.67
C ASP A 203 19.89 -22.71 7.41
N GLU A 204 19.18 -21.97 8.26
CA GLU A 204 18.00 -22.47 8.98
C GLU A 204 16.86 -22.81 8.00
N SER A 205 16.51 -21.88 7.10
CA SER A 205 15.38 -21.97 6.18
C SER A 205 15.59 -22.95 5.01
N PHE A 206 16.83 -23.34 4.73
CA PHE A 206 17.19 -24.30 3.66
C PHE A 206 17.80 -25.60 4.19
N SER A 207 17.81 -25.83 5.52
CA SER A 207 18.34 -27.04 6.16
C SER A 207 17.51 -28.32 5.96
N GLY A 208 16.37 -28.25 5.27
CA GLY A 208 15.44 -29.38 5.09
C GLY A 208 14.47 -29.61 6.26
N LYS A 209 14.49 -28.75 7.28
CA LYS A 209 13.46 -28.68 8.32
C LYS A 209 12.21 -27.95 7.80
N GLU A 210 11.09 -28.14 8.49
CA GLU A 210 9.89 -27.32 8.26
C GLU A 210 10.21 -25.84 8.51
N ILE A 211 9.78 -24.98 7.58
CA ILE A 211 10.09 -23.56 7.61
C ILE A 211 9.04 -22.86 8.47
N ASP A 212 9.47 -22.16 9.50
CA ASP A 212 8.59 -21.28 10.27
C ASP A 212 8.47 -19.93 9.54
N LEU A 213 7.32 -19.69 8.90
CA LEU A 213 7.06 -18.46 8.16
C LEU A 213 6.90 -17.28 9.13
N THR A 214 7.44 -16.12 8.73
CA THR A 214 7.24 -14.88 9.47
C THR A 214 5.81 -14.40 9.25
N LYS A 215 5.05 -14.21 10.34
CA LYS A 215 3.62 -13.85 10.27
C LYS A 215 3.43 -12.37 10.60
N SER A 216 2.64 -11.69 9.77
CA SER A 216 2.00 -10.41 10.10
C SER A 216 0.48 -10.62 10.10
N GLU A 217 -0.31 -9.56 10.36
CA GLU A 217 -1.77 -9.66 10.46
C GLU A 217 -2.40 -10.24 9.17
N TYR A 218 -1.87 -9.84 8.01
CA TYR A 218 -2.45 -10.20 6.71
C TYR A 218 -1.60 -11.20 5.91
N GLN A 219 -0.37 -11.50 6.35
CA GLN A 219 0.62 -12.17 5.51
C GLN A 219 1.45 -13.22 6.25
N GLN A 220 1.98 -14.17 5.48
CA GLN A 220 2.97 -15.15 5.94
C GLN A 220 4.10 -15.20 4.92
N ASP A 221 5.29 -14.86 5.36
CA ASP A 221 6.42 -14.55 4.50
C ASP A 221 7.65 -15.38 4.81
N GLU A 222 8.51 -15.53 3.80
CA GLU A 222 9.78 -16.24 3.93
C GLU A 222 10.68 -15.52 4.95
N PRO A 223 11.27 -16.22 5.94
CA PRO A 223 12.14 -15.60 6.94
C PRO A 223 13.29 -14.79 6.34
N LEU A 224 13.78 -15.22 5.18
CA LEU A 224 14.82 -14.50 4.46
C LEU A 224 14.33 -13.16 3.89
N ALA A 225 13.07 -13.08 3.47
CA ALA A 225 12.45 -11.83 3.04
C ALA A 225 12.30 -10.86 4.23
N ALA A 226 11.83 -11.38 5.36
CA ALA A 226 11.71 -10.63 6.61
C ALA A 226 13.07 -10.06 7.04
N GLU A 227 14.13 -10.88 7.04
CA GLU A 227 15.46 -10.44 7.45
C GLU A 227 16.09 -9.43 6.48
N ALA A 228 15.90 -9.60 5.17
CA ALA A 228 16.41 -8.66 4.17
C ALA A 228 15.80 -7.26 4.36
N LYS A 229 14.47 -7.18 4.46
CA LYS A 229 13.77 -5.90 4.68
C LYS A 229 14.09 -5.29 6.04
N ARG A 230 14.19 -6.10 7.11
CA ARG A 230 14.64 -5.63 8.44
C ARG A 230 16.05 -5.01 8.40
N ILE A 231 16.99 -5.63 7.70
CA ILE A 231 18.34 -5.08 7.51
C ILE A 231 18.30 -3.76 6.76
N LEU A 232 17.49 -3.66 5.71
CA LEU A 232 17.39 -2.43 4.93
C LEU A 232 16.77 -1.28 5.73
N ASP A 233 15.73 -1.57 6.53
CA ASP A 233 15.12 -0.60 7.45
C ASP A 233 16.14 -0.09 8.49
N ASP A 234 16.94 -1.00 9.07
CA ASP A 234 18.03 -0.64 9.98
C ASP A 234 19.07 0.27 9.29
N ILE A 235 19.44 -0.03 8.04
CA ILE A 235 20.37 0.79 7.25
C ILE A 235 19.77 2.15 6.91
N ALA A 236 18.46 2.21 6.68
CA ALA A 236 17.72 3.45 6.41
C ALA A 236 17.49 4.30 7.68
N LEU A 237 17.78 3.73 8.85
CA LEU A 237 17.52 4.29 10.18
C LEU A 237 16.02 4.47 10.46
N VAL A 238 15.20 3.54 9.97
CA VAL A 238 13.76 3.48 10.27
C VAL A 238 13.54 2.50 11.44
N GLY A 239 12.77 2.95 12.43
CA GLY A 239 12.40 2.18 13.60
C GLY A 239 10.93 1.79 13.58
N TRP A 240 10.63 0.69 14.26
CA TRP A 240 9.29 0.16 14.46
C TRP A 240 9.14 -0.25 15.93
N THR A 241 7.92 -0.14 16.48
CA THR A 241 7.65 -0.47 17.88
C THR A 241 6.77 -1.71 18.05
N SER A 242 5.97 -2.03 17.04
CA SER A 242 4.99 -3.11 17.05
C SER A 242 4.84 -3.69 15.64
N GLY A 243 4.18 -4.84 15.51
CA GLY A 243 3.64 -5.34 14.24
C GLY A 243 2.10 -5.18 14.17
N GLY A 244 1.52 -4.39 15.06
CA GLY A 244 0.08 -4.11 15.15
C GLY A 244 -0.21 -2.61 15.23
N HIS A 245 -1.47 -2.26 15.46
CA HIS A 245 -1.90 -0.85 15.53
C HIS A 245 -1.35 -0.12 16.77
N SER A 246 -1.33 1.21 16.71
CA SER A 246 -1.10 2.07 17.87
C SER A 246 -2.20 3.11 18.03
N GLY A 247 -2.34 3.64 19.26
CA GLY A 247 -3.30 4.69 19.61
C GLY A 247 -2.82 6.11 19.29
N GLY A 248 -1.88 6.27 18.35
CA GLY A 248 -1.40 7.58 17.93
C GLY A 248 -2.51 8.43 17.29
N TYR A 249 -2.46 9.75 17.45
CA TYR A 249 -3.36 10.63 16.71
C TYR A 249 -3.06 10.57 15.23
N VAL A 250 -4.11 10.42 14.44
CA VAL A 250 -4.05 10.50 12.98
C VAL A 250 -4.41 11.91 12.52
N PRO A 251 -3.77 12.43 11.45
CA PRO A 251 -4.11 13.73 10.92
C PRO A 251 -5.47 13.68 10.20
N VAL A 252 -6.18 14.80 10.22
CA VAL A 252 -7.33 15.07 9.35
C VAL A 252 -6.97 16.28 8.51
N PHE A 253 -6.97 16.11 7.19
CA PHE A 253 -6.81 17.19 6.22
C PHE A 253 -8.14 17.41 5.52
N ALA A 254 -8.55 18.66 5.36
CA ALA A 254 -9.77 19.00 4.64
C ALA A 254 -9.55 20.22 3.74
N ILE A 255 -10.17 20.22 2.57
CA ILE A 255 -10.18 21.36 1.64
C ILE A 255 -11.54 21.46 0.93
N GLY A 256 -11.92 22.71 0.62
CA GLY A 256 -13.15 23.02 -0.12
C GLY A 256 -14.35 23.30 0.77
N ALA A 257 -15.55 23.03 0.25
CA ALA A 257 -16.82 23.40 0.87
C ALA A 257 -16.99 22.75 2.26
N GLY A 258 -17.02 23.56 3.33
CA GLY A 258 -17.18 23.03 4.70
C GLY A 258 -15.88 22.56 5.36
N ALA A 259 -14.71 22.74 4.74
CA ALA A 259 -13.42 22.31 5.31
C ALA A 259 -13.12 22.90 6.70
N GLN A 260 -13.65 24.08 7.01
CA GLN A 260 -13.54 24.73 8.32
C GLN A 260 -14.16 23.90 9.46
N LEU A 261 -15.04 22.94 9.17
CA LEU A 261 -15.65 22.07 10.18
C LEU A 261 -14.67 21.07 10.80
N PHE A 262 -13.53 20.81 10.15
CA PHE A 262 -12.54 19.78 10.50
C PHE A 262 -11.31 20.34 11.22
N GLN A 263 -11.43 21.52 11.85
CA GLN A 263 -10.34 22.14 12.58
C GLN A 263 -10.23 21.62 14.02
N GLY A 264 -9.01 21.64 14.56
CA GLY A 264 -8.74 21.26 15.94
C GLY A 264 -8.65 19.76 16.15
N ARG A 265 -8.84 19.33 17.41
CA ARG A 265 -8.87 17.91 17.78
C ARG A 265 -10.33 17.46 17.79
N ILE A 266 -10.63 16.49 16.94
CA ILE A 266 -11.97 15.89 16.80
C ILE A 266 -11.88 14.38 17.00
N ASP A 267 -12.95 13.78 17.47
CA ASP A 267 -13.10 12.33 17.52
C ASP A 267 -13.50 11.78 16.14
N ASN A 268 -13.14 10.54 15.82
CA ASN A 268 -13.46 9.95 14.53
C ASN A 268 -14.98 9.80 14.31
N THR A 269 -15.77 9.72 15.38
CA THR A 269 -17.24 9.71 15.32
C THR A 269 -17.83 11.03 14.82
N GLU A 270 -17.11 12.13 14.98
CA GLU A 270 -17.56 13.46 14.52
C GLU A 270 -17.34 13.67 13.01
N ILE A 271 -16.37 12.96 12.41
CA ILE A 271 -16.02 13.09 10.99
C ILE A 271 -17.21 12.83 10.06
N PRO A 272 -17.94 11.70 10.15
CA PRO A 272 -19.10 11.45 9.27
C PRO A 272 -20.23 12.46 9.50
N VAL A 273 -20.42 12.94 10.74
CA VAL A 273 -21.43 13.96 11.07
C VAL A 273 -21.08 15.29 10.39
N LYS A 274 -19.82 15.71 10.44
CA LYS A 274 -19.32 16.93 9.77
C LYS A 274 -19.38 16.83 8.26
N ILE A 275 -19.12 15.65 7.68
CA ILE A 275 -19.32 15.40 6.24
C ILE A 275 -20.80 15.55 5.87
N ALA A 276 -21.71 14.98 6.65
CA ALA A 276 -23.15 15.09 6.43
C ALA A 276 -23.63 16.56 6.53
N GLU A 277 -23.16 17.30 7.53
CA GLU A 277 -23.43 18.73 7.70
C GLU A 277 -22.94 19.55 6.49
N ALA A 278 -21.70 19.33 6.04
CA ALA A 278 -21.14 20.00 4.87
C ALA A 278 -21.93 19.70 3.58
N ALA A 279 -22.47 18.50 3.47
CA ALA A 279 -23.31 18.07 2.35
C ALA A 279 -24.79 18.48 2.48
N GLY A 280 -25.16 19.22 3.55
CA GLY A 280 -26.52 19.71 3.77
C GLY A 280 -27.53 18.66 4.21
N TYR A 281 -27.07 17.50 4.71
CA TYR A 281 -27.96 16.50 5.30
C TYR A 281 -28.32 16.91 6.74
N PRO A 282 -29.61 16.82 7.14
CA PRO A 282 -30.03 17.16 8.49
C PRO A 282 -29.48 16.14 9.49
N ASN A 283 -28.92 16.64 10.60
CA ASN A 283 -28.59 15.83 11.77
C ASN A 283 -29.90 15.46 12.49
N ASN A 284 -30.48 14.31 12.16
CA ASN A 284 -31.59 13.71 12.91
C ASN A 284 -31.07 12.78 14.00
#